data_AF-A0A7S1BL52-F1
#
_entry.id   AF-A0A7S1BL52-F1
#
_cell.length_a   1.000
_cell.length_b   1.000
_cell.length_c   1.000
_cell.angle_alpha   90.00
_cell.angle_beta   90.00
_cell.angle_gamma   90.00
#
_symmetry.space_group_name_H-M   'P 1'
#
loop_
_entity.id
_entity.type
_entity.pdbx_description
1 polymer ?
#
loop_
_entity_poly.entity_id
_entity_poly.type
_entity_poly.pdbx_seq_one_letter_code
_entity_poly.pdbx_strand_id
1 'polypeptide(L)'
;PSCSISFQNITMMHYTRSVPATLMIAASLAVASAANIPIESFSDPVHTWNTMNDPVMGGESSSSLSLDREHGTLIFSGEVAIVPYLGVPGFILAYADDGPFPDVSSCAGLRLRIAAEEEYKGYRLSFGYRHLPGGGHAYGYKADFDAPVGVWGDVFVPFENFTASWDEASGDPIVTCGENPDFCPDEETLRDMRTISIWGEGVAGNETLYIESIGGTRCDESDKNQDLESTIMSAAAD
;
A
#
# COMPACT_ATOMS: atom_id res chain seq x y z
N PRO A 1 8.43 31.48 88.88
CA PRO A 1 9.18 32.74 88.67
C PRO A 1 8.90 33.30 87.28
N SER A 2 8.05 34.30 87.26
CA SER A 2 7.53 35.04 86.12
C SER A 2 8.65 35.71 85.32
N CYS A 3 8.60 35.66 84.00
CA CYS A 3 9.28 36.65 83.17
C CYS A 3 8.45 36.93 81.92
N SER A 4 7.74 38.05 81.93
CA SER A 4 7.08 38.66 80.78
C SER A 4 8.12 39.28 79.86
N ILE A 5 8.02 39.05 78.55
CA ILE A 5 8.72 39.85 77.54
C ILE A 5 7.71 40.29 76.48
N SER A 6 7.76 41.59 76.21
CA SER A 6 6.91 42.42 75.37
C SER A 6 7.05 42.07 73.88
N PHE A 7 5.92 42.04 73.17
CA PHE A 7 5.86 41.94 71.71
C PHE A 7 6.09 43.32 71.08
N GLN A 8 7.16 43.44 70.28
CA GLN A 8 7.32 44.55 69.34
C GLN A 8 6.71 44.17 67.98
N ASN A 9 5.93 45.09 67.41
CA ASN A 9 5.31 44.99 66.10
C ASN A 9 6.39 44.93 65.00
N ILE A 10 6.46 43.81 64.27
CA ILE A 10 7.22 43.69 63.03
C ILE A 10 6.29 44.07 61.88
N THR A 11 6.57 45.20 61.24
CA THR A 11 5.91 45.61 60.00
C THR A 11 6.39 44.68 58.87
N MET A 12 5.52 43.80 58.36
CA MET A 12 5.82 42.98 57.18
C MET A 12 5.89 43.87 55.94
N MET A 13 7.09 44.01 55.39
CA MET A 13 7.31 44.57 54.06
C MET A 13 6.97 43.47 53.03
N HIS A 14 5.82 43.59 52.38
CA HIS A 14 5.41 42.67 51.31
C HIS A 14 6.28 42.91 50.07
N TYR A 15 7.23 42.02 49.82
CA TYR A 15 8.02 41.99 48.59
C TYR A 15 7.29 41.13 47.55
N THR A 16 6.43 41.75 46.73
CA THR A 16 5.81 41.08 45.59
C THR A 16 6.84 40.89 44.49
N ARG A 17 7.42 39.68 44.39
CA ARG A 17 8.18 39.25 43.20
C ARG A 17 7.19 39.02 42.07
N SER A 18 7.17 39.91 41.08
CA SER A 18 6.53 39.69 39.79
C SER A 18 7.30 38.62 39.02
N VAL A 19 6.75 37.41 38.92
CA VAL A 19 7.25 36.39 38.00
C VAL A 19 6.78 36.79 36.59
N PRO A 20 7.68 37.00 35.61
CA PRO A 20 7.26 37.25 34.24
C PRO A 20 6.58 35.98 33.71
N ALA A 21 5.34 36.12 33.26
CA ALA A 21 4.59 35.06 32.61
C ALA A 21 5.22 34.80 31.24
N THR A 22 6.16 33.86 31.17
CA THR A 22 6.71 33.37 29.91
C THR A 22 5.62 32.61 29.17
N LEU A 23 5.11 33.20 28.09
CA LEU A 23 4.14 32.60 27.19
C LEU A 23 4.79 31.39 26.49
N MET A 24 4.51 30.18 26.96
CA MET A 24 4.84 28.95 26.25
C MET A 24 3.94 28.87 25.01
N ILE A 25 4.49 29.24 23.85
CA ILE A 25 3.85 28.96 22.56
C ILE A 25 4.05 27.47 22.32
N ALA A 26 3.02 26.67 22.60
CA ALA A 26 2.96 25.30 22.13
C ALA A 26 2.79 25.34 20.60
N ALA A 27 3.87 25.08 19.87
CA ALA A 27 3.79 24.82 18.44
C ALA A 27 3.06 23.49 18.25
N SER A 28 1.77 23.54 17.93
CA SER A 28 1.02 22.38 17.47
C SER A 28 1.58 21.97 16.10
N LEU A 29 2.42 20.93 16.09
CA LEU A 29 2.72 20.18 14.87
C LEU A 29 1.40 19.54 14.42
N ALA A 30 0.74 20.16 13.43
CA ALA A 30 -0.29 19.48 12.68
C ALA A 30 0.40 18.36 11.90
N VAL A 31 0.22 17.11 12.32
CA VAL A 31 0.55 15.96 11.49
C VAL A 31 -0.37 16.07 10.28
N ALA A 32 0.20 16.38 9.11
CA ALA A 32 -0.54 16.30 7.86
C ALA A 32 -1.01 14.85 7.73
N SER A 33 -2.33 14.66 7.74
CA SER A 33 -2.90 13.36 7.40
C SER A 33 -2.67 13.17 5.92
N ALA A 34 -1.79 12.22 5.54
CA ALA A 34 -1.65 11.82 4.14
C ALA A 34 -3.04 11.59 3.54
N ALA A 35 -3.43 12.38 2.54
CA ALA A 35 -4.70 12.17 1.85
C ALA A 35 -4.66 10.78 1.19
N ASN A 36 -5.64 9.94 1.52
CA ASN A 36 -5.85 8.63 0.91
C ASN A 36 -7.13 8.66 0.09
N ILE A 37 -7.11 8.03 -1.08
CA ILE A 37 -8.24 7.90 -1.98
C ILE A 37 -8.70 6.43 -1.97
N PRO A 38 -9.88 6.10 -1.42
CA PRO A 38 -10.35 4.72 -1.36
C PRO A 38 -10.67 4.21 -2.77
N ILE A 39 -10.12 3.04 -3.12
CA ILE A 39 -10.43 2.32 -4.36
C ILE A 39 -11.42 1.19 -4.06
N GLU A 40 -11.12 0.37 -3.06
CA GLU A 40 -11.98 -0.75 -2.66
C GLU A 40 -11.94 -0.92 -1.13
N SER A 41 -13.10 -1.21 -0.54
CA SER A 41 -13.24 -1.55 0.88
C SER A 41 -14.13 -2.76 1.02
N PHE A 42 -13.61 -3.88 1.52
CA PHE A 42 -14.37 -5.13 1.56
C PHE A 42 -15.43 -5.16 2.66
N SER A 43 -15.51 -4.12 3.49
CA SER A 43 -16.66 -3.84 4.36
C SER A 43 -17.92 -3.38 3.59
N ASP A 44 -17.74 -2.73 2.45
CA ASP A 44 -18.81 -2.20 1.57
C ASP A 44 -18.30 -2.17 0.13
N PRO A 45 -18.11 -3.36 -0.50
CA PRO A 45 -17.40 -3.45 -1.75
C PRO A 45 -18.19 -2.83 -2.90
N VAL A 46 -17.51 -2.06 -3.73
CA VAL A 46 -18.12 -1.38 -4.89
C VAL A 46 -17.95 -2.16 -6.19
N HIS A 47 -16.96 -3.04 -6.26
CA HIS A 47 -16.74 -3.96 -7.38
C HIS A 47 -17.12 -5.39 -7.04
N THR A 48 -17.43 -6.17 -8.08
CA THR A 48 -17.55 -7.62 -7.97
C THR A 48 -16.20 -8.26 -8.24
N TRP A 49 -15.70 -9.04 -7.29
CA TRP A 49 -14.41 -9.72 -7.41
C TRP A 49 -14.57 -11.16 -7.91
N ASN A 50 -13.70 -11.55 -8.84
CA ASN A 50 -13.72 -12.85 -9.51
C ASN A 50 -12.32 -13.46 -9.54
N THR A 51 -12.25 -14.77 -9.76
CA THR A 51 -10.99 -15.50 -9.94
C THR A 51 -10.75 -15.84 -11.40
N MET A 52 -9.48 -15.81 -11.82
CA MET A 52 -9.03 -16.47 -13.04
C MET A 52 -7.77 -17.28 -12.72
N ASN A 53 -7.70 -18.49 -13.23
CA ASN A 53 -6.58 -19.41 -13.03
C ASN A 53 -5.98 -19.74 -14.39
N ASP A 54 -4.68 -20.01 -14.42
CA ASP A 54 -3.94 -20.30 -15.63
C ASP A 54 -4.55 -21.49 -16.43
N PRO A 55 -5.16 -21.22 -17.60
CA PRO A 55 -5.76 -22.27 -18.43
C PRO A 55 -4.76 -22.83 -19.47
N VAL A 56 -3.56 -22.26 -19.56
CA VAL A 56 -2.67 -22.43 -20.71
C VAL A 56 -1.87 -23.72 -20.58
N MET A 57 -1.72 -24.44 -21.70
CA MET A 57 -0.86 -25.64 -21.84
C MET A 57 -1.03 -26.73 -20.76
N GLY A 58 -2.24 -26.85 -20.19
CA GLY A 58 -2.55 -27.80 -19.13
C GLY A 58 -2.26 -27.29 -17.72
N GLY A 59 -2.33 -25.98 -17.49
CA GLY A 59 -2.22 -25.37 -16.16
C GLY A 59 -3.15 -26.02 -15.14
N GLU A 60 -2.61 -26.19 -13.93
CA GLU A 60 -3.28 -26.87 -12.80
C GLU A 60 -3.51 -25.93 -11.62
N SER A 61 -3.16 -24.65 -11.75
CA SER A 61 -3.38 -23.64 -10.72
C SER A 61 -4.88 -23.48 -10.44
N SER A 62 -5.22 -23.23 -9.18
CA SER A 62 -6.61 -23.10 -8.76
C SER A 62 -6.73 -22.12 -7.60
N SER A 63 -7.78 -21.31 -7.61
CA SER A 63 -8.04 -20.34 -6.55
C SER A 63 -9.52 -20.17 -6.26
N SER A 64 -9.80 -19.50 -5.15
CA SER A 64 -11.14 -19.17 -4.68
C SER A 64 -11.17 -17.81 -4.01
N LEU A 65 -12.35 -17.19 -4.01
CA LEU A 65 -12.64 -15.96 -3.27
C LEU A 65 -13.76 -16.20 -2.26
N SER A 66 -13.58 -15.67 -1.05
CA SER A 66 -14.62 -15.64 -0.03
C SER A 66 -14.68 -14.26 0.62
N LEU A 67 -15.86 -13.64 0.67
CA LEU A 67 -16.06 -12.37 1.36
C LEU A 67 -16.56 -12.63 2.78
N ASP A 68 -15.72 -12.40 3.78
CA ASP A 68 -16.12 -12.34 5.17
C ASP A 68 -16.79 -10.99 5.46
N ARG A 69 -18.12 -10.98 5.47
CA ARG A 69 -18.92 -9.77 5.71
C ARG A 69 -18.90 -9.29 7.16
N GLU A 70 -18.55 -10.15 8.12
CA GLU A 70 -18.48 -9.74 9.52
C GLU A 70 -17.25 -8.86 9.77
N HIS A 71 -16.13 -9.24 9.17
CA HIS A 71 -14.85 -8.53 9.31
C HIS A 71 -14.52 -7.60 8.14
N GLY A 72 -15.34 -7.58 7.09
CA GLY A 72 -15.11 -6.75 5.90
C GLY A 72 -13.83 -7.13 5.18
N THR A 73 -13.61 -8.43 4.96
CA THR A 73 -12.36 -8.98 4.43
C THR A 73 -12.63 -9.88 3.23
N LEU A 74 -11.95 -9.63 2.12
CA LEU A 74 -11.85 -10.59 1.02
C LEU A 74 -10.72 -11.58 1.32
N ILE A 75 -11.02 -12.86 1.22
CA ILE A 75 -10.07 -13.97 1.36
C ILE A 75 -9.81 -14.50 -0.04
N PHE A 76 -8.59 -14.31 -0.52
CA PHE A 76 -8.08 -14.90 -1.75
C PHE A 76 -7.17 -16.06 -1.38
N SER A 77 -7.50 -17.27 -1.83
CA SER A 77 -6.74 -18.47 -1.48
C SER A 77 -6.63 -19.39 -2.68
N GLY A 78 -5.46 -19.98 -2.87
CA GLY A 78 -5.20 -20.87 -3.98
C GLY A 78 -3.84 -21.54 -3.96
N GLU A 79 -3.61 -22.33 -5.01
CA GLU A 79 -2.35 -22.97 -5.32
C GLU A 79 -1.90 -22.50 -6.71
N VAL A 80 -0.69 -21.96 -6.78
CA VAL A 80 0.04 -21.78 -8.03
C VAL A 80 0.82 -23.07 -8.30
N ALA A 81 0.32 -23.86 -9.25
CA ALA A 81 0.92 -25.12 -9.63
C ALA A 81 1.98 -24.93 -10.73
N ILE A 82 2.85 -25.93 -10.89
CA ILE A 82 3.76 -25.99 -12.04
C ILE A 82 2.94 -26.43 -13.27
N VAL A 83 3.01 -25.65 -14.35
CA VAL A 83 2.39 -26.00 -15.63
C VAL A 83 3.16 -27.21 -16.22
N PRO A 84 2.54 -28.40 -16.36
CA PRO A 84 3.27 -29.63 -16.68
C PRO A 84 4.04 -29.58 -18.01
N TYR A 85 3.49 -28.89 -19.01
CA TYR A 85 4.13 -28.80 -20.33
C TYR A 85 5.32 -27.83 -20.37
N LEU A 86 5.27 -26.77 -19.55
CA LEU A 86 6.28 -25.70 -19.57
C LEU A 86 7.34 -25.90 -18.47
N GLY A 87 7.01 -26.61 -17.39
CA GLY A 87 7.90 -26.80 -16.25
C GLY A 87 8.15 -25.54 -15.43
N VAL A 88 7.28 -24.53 -15.57
CA VAL A 88 7.35 -23.25 -14.85
C VAL A 88 6.05 -23.03 -14.06
N PRO A 89 6.06 -22.20 -13.00
CA PRO A 89 4.84 -21.83 -12.28
C PRO A 89 3.80 -21.20 -13.19
N GLY A 90 2.52 -21.52 -12.98
CA GLY A 90 1.39 -20.83 -13.63
C GLY A 90 1.02 -19.55 -12.86
N PHE A 91 -0.26 -19.19 -12.91
CA PHE A 91 -0.82 -18.08 -12.15
C PHE A 91 -2.23 -18.35 -11.60
N ILE A 92 -2.58 -17.58 -10.58
CA ILE A 92 -3.94 -17.32 -10.12
C ILE A 92 -4.12 -15.81 -9.99
N LEU A 93 -5.30 -15.28 -10.25
CA LEU A 93 -5.61 -13.88 -9.97
C LEU A 93 -7.00 -13.68 -9.40
N ALA A 94 -7.11 -12.73 -8.47
CA ALA A 94 -8.34 -12.11 -8.04
C ALA A 94 -8.46 -10.74 -8.73
N TYR A 95 -9.55 -10.48 -9.42
CA TYR A 95 -9.76 -9.22 -10.14
C TYR A 95 -11.14 -8.63 -9.90
N ALA A 96 -11.20 -7.30 -9.85
CA ALA A 96 -12.43 -6.54 -9.87
C ALA A 96 -13.04 -6.56 -11.28
N ASP A 97 -14.37 -6.56 -11.37
CA ASP A 97 -15.09 -6.33 -12.62
C ASP A 97 -14.83 -4.94 -13.21
N ASP A 98 -15.07 -4.82 -14.52
CA ASP A 98 -14.92 -3.55 -15.22
C ASP A 98 -15.88 -2.51 -14.60
N GLY A 99 -15.32 -1.40 -14.11
CA GLY A 99 -16.08 -0.34 -13.45
C GLY A 99 -15.27 0.96 -13.38
N PRO A 100 -15.89 2.09 -13.00
CA PRO A 100 -15.16 3.33 -12.82
C PRO A 100 -14.26 3.25 -11.59
N PHE A 101 -12.97 3.51 -11.77
CA PHE A 101 -12.02 3.65 -10.66
C PHE A 101 -11.83 5.14 -10.31
N PRO A 102 -11.56 5.49 -9.05
CA PRO A 102 -11.31 6.86 -8.66
C PRO A 102 -9.98 7.37 -9.24
N ASP A 103 -9.89 8.69 -9.42
CA ASP A 103 -8.67 9.36 -9.84
C ASP A 103 -7.63 9.33 -8.71
N VAL A 104 -6.53 8.62 -8.94
CA VAL A 104 -5.38 8.56 -8.04
C VAL A 104 -4.12 9.17 -8.64
N SER A 105 -4.25 9.97 -9.71
CA SER A 105 -3.12 10.61 -10.40
C SER A 105 -2.31 11.59 -9.52
N SER A 106 -2.88 12.02 -8.40
CA SER A 106 -2.20 12.84 -7.39
C SER A 106 -1.35 12.02 -6.40
N CYS A 107 -1.63 10.72 -6.26
CA CYS A 107 -1.02 9.80 -5.30
C CYS A 107 0.38 9.35 -5.71
N ALA A 108 1.20 8.97 -4.73
CA ALA A 108 2.54 8.40 -5.00
C ALA A 108 2.50 6.89 -5.29
N GLY A 109 1.42 6.21 -4.91
CA GLY A 109 1.24 4.78 -5.13
C GLY A 109 -0.04 4.25 -4.50
N LEU A 110 -0.11 2.92 -4.44
CA LEU A 110 -1.23 2.19 -3.85
C LEU A 110 -0.89 1.70 -2.44
N ARG A 111 -1.89 1.69 -1.57
CA ARG A 111 -1.87 1.09 -0.23
C ARG A 111 -2.84 -0.07 -0.20
N LEU A 112 -2.36 -1.21 0.30
CA LEU A 112 -3.15 -2.40 0.58
C LEU A 112 -3.12 -2.66 2.07
N ARG A 113 -4.29 -2.80 2.68
CA ARG A 113 -4.40 -3.27 4.06
C ARG A 113 -4.63 -4.77 4.00
N ILE A 114 -3.58 -5.55 4.27
CA ILE A 114 -3.53 -7.00 3.98
C ILE A 114 -2.82 -7.80 5.09
N ALA A 115 -3.08 -9.10 5.10
CA ALA A 115 -2.33 -10.12 5.85
C ALA A 115 -2.24 -11.40 5.02
N ALA A 116 -1.14 -12.14 5.11
CA ALA A 116 -1.01 -13.48 4.52
C ALA A 116 -1.01 -14.55 5.61
N GLU A 117 -1.53 -15.73 5.30
CA GLU A 117 -1.47 -16.90 6.18
C GLU A 117 -0.07 -17.54 6.20
N GLU A 118 0.55 -17.61 5.03
CA GLU A 118 1.89 -18.16 4.82
C GLU A 118 2.79 -17.18 4.05
N GLU A 119 4.10 -17.46 4.08
CA GLU A 119 5.04 -16.75 3.23
C GLU A 119 4.85 -17.18 1.77
N TYR A 120 4.56 -16.21 0.92
CA TYR A 120 4.47 -16.40 -0.53
C TYR A 120 5.11 -15.19 -1.23
N LYS A 121 5.93 -15.45 -2.25
CA LYS A 121 6.76 -14.44 -2.94
C LYS A 121 6.29 -14.08 -4.34
N GLY A 122 5.21 -14.71 -4.81
CA GLY A 122 4.65 -14.47 -6.14
C GLY A 122 3.55 -13.42 -6.18
N TYR A 123 3.41 -12.61 -5.12
CA TYR A 123 2.35 -11.61 -5.04
C TYR A 123 2.62 -10.42 -5.96
N ARG A 124 1.64 -10.13 -6.84
CA ARG A 124 1.71 -8.97 -7.73
C ARG A 124 0.40 -8.22 -7.78
N LEU A 125 0.50 -6.92 -8.03
CA LEU A 125 -0.63 -6.04 -8.27
C LEU A 125 -0.56 -5.53 -9.71
N SER A 126 -1.69 -5.53 -10.42
CA SER A 126 -1.78 -4.96 -11.76
C SER A 126 -3.03 -4.12 -11.98
N PHE A 127 -2.94 -3.17 -12.89
CA PHE A 127 -4.05 -2.32 -13.31
C PHE A 127 -3.86 -1.76 -14.72
N GLY A 128 -4.93 -1.25 -15.33
CA GLY A 128 -4.89 -0.65 -16.67
C GLY A 128 -4.92 -1.67 -17.81
N TYR A 129 -4.99 -1.13 -19.04
CA TYR A 129 -5.02 -1.92 -20.28
C TYR A 129 -3.88 -1.58 -21.23
N ARG A 130 -2.84 -0.90 -20.73
CA ARG A 130 -1.70 -0.58 -21.57
C ARG A 130 -1.10 -1.86 -22.15
N HIS A 131 -0.84 -1.88 -23.45
CA HIS A 131 -0.31 -3.06 -24.13
C HIS A 131 0.82 -2.66 -25.07
N LEU A 132 2.01 -3.19 -24.81
CA LEU A 132 3.18 -2.92 -25.64
C LEU A 132 3.21 -3.84 -26.87
N PRO A 133 3.69 -3.36 -28.03
CA PRO A 133 3.86 -4.20 -29.21
C PRO A 133 4.72 -5.43 -28.90
N GLY A 134 4.17 -6.63 -29.12
CA GLY A 134 4.87 -7.89 -28.86
C GLY A 134 4.77 -8.39 -27.41
N GLY A 135 3.96 -7.75 -26.55
CA GLY A 135 3.76 -8.15 -25.15
C GLY A 135 2.82 -9.35 -24.93
N GLY A 136 2.25 -9.93 -25.99
CA GLY A 136 1.37 -11.10 -25.86
C GLY A 136 0.11 -10.81 -25.04
N HIS A 137 0.00 -11.46 -23.88
CA HIS A 137 -1.05 -11.29 -22.87
C HIS A 137 -0.63 -10.37 -21.71
N ALA A 138 0.52 -9.71 -21.79
CA ALA A 138 0.95 -8.71 -20.83
C ALA A 138 0.20 -7.38 -21.02
N TYR A 139 -0.96 -7.26 -20.37
CA TYR A 139 -1.77 -6.04 -20.33
C TYR A 139 -1.64 -5.33 -18.99
N GLY A 140 -1.62 -4.00 -19.05
CA GLY A 140 -1.57 -3.12 -17.91
C GLY A 140 -0.18 -2.99 -17.32
N TYR A 141 -0.15 -2.27 -16.21
CA TYR A 141 1.01 -2.05 -15.38
C TYR A 141 1.04 -3.10 -14.28
N LYS A 142 2.22 -3.67 -13.98
CA LYS A 142 2.38 -4.70 -12.94
C LYS A 142 3.55 -4.35 -12.02
N ALA A 143 3.40 -4.65 -10.73
CA ALA A 143 4.44 -4.53 -9.70
C ALA A 143 4.32 -5.67 -8.69
N ASP A 144 5.46 -6.08 -8.13
CA ASP A 144 5.52 -7.02 -7.01
C ASP A 144 5.19 -6.34 -5.68
N PHE A 145 4.68 -7.11 -4.72
CA PHE A 145 4.59 -6.69 -3.32
C PHE A 145 4.79 -7.86 -2.36
N ASP A 146 5.19 -7.59 -1.13
CA ASP A 146 5.27 -8.58 -0.05
C ASP A 146 4.10 -8.37 0.92
N ALA A 147 3.48 -9.46 1.37
CA ALA A 147 2.43 -9.44 2.37
C ALA A 147 2.96 -9.82 3.77
N PRO A 148 2.52 -9.13 4.84
CA PRO A 148 2.90 -9.48 6.21
C PRO A 148 2.22 -10.79 6.64
N VAL A 149 2.99 -11.72 7.20
CA VAL A 149 2.49 -13.05 7.58
C VAL A 149 1.95 -13.06 9.00
N GLY A 150 0.72 -13.56 9.18
CA GLY A 150 0.07 -13.74 10.48
C GLY A 150 -0.33 -12.45 11.20
N VAL A 151 -0.07 -11.29 10.59
CA VAL A 151 -0.43 -9.97 11.13
C VAL A 151 -0.88 -9.06 10.00
N TRP A 152 -1.88 -8.24 10.28
CA TRP A 152 -2.31 -7.24 9.33
C TRP A 152 -1.35 -6.05 9.26
N GLY A 153 -0.98 -5.64 8.04
CA GLY A 153 -0.16 -4.47 7.79
C GLY A 153 -0.67 -3.62 6.62
N ASP A 154 -0.09 -2.43 6.51
CA ASP A 154 -0.27 -1.55 5.37
C ASP A 154 0.92 -1.72 4.44
N VAL A 155 0.66 -2.25 3.25
CA VAL A 155 1.66 -2.44 2.20
C VAL A 155 1.54 -1.30 1.20
N PHE A 156 2.63 -0.56 1.02
CA PHE A 156 2.73 0.53 0.06
C PHE A 156 3.44 0.03 -1.20
N VAL A 157 2.80 0.20 -2.36
CA VAL A 157 3.34 -0.12 -3.68
C VAL A 157 3.46 1.18 -4.48
N PRO A 158 4.68 1.76 -4.57
CA PRO A 158 4.92 3.00 -5.32
C PRO A 158 4.58 2.87 -6.80
N PHE A 159 4.05 3.92 -7.44
CA PHE A 159 3.78 3.89 -8.88
C PHE A 159 5.04 3.71 -9.73
N GLU A 160 6.21 4.12 -9.22
CA GLU A 160 7.52 3.92 -9.86
C GLU A 160 7.96 2.44 -9.92
N ASN A 161 7.37 1.57 -9.09
CA ASN A 161 7.65 0.13 -9.13
C ASN A 161 6.82 -0.58 -10.20
N PHE A 162 5.78 0.06 -10.74
CA PHE A 162 4.97 -0.52 -11.79
C PHE A 162 5.61 -0.32 -13.16
N THR A 163 5.51 -1.35 -14.01
CA THR A 163 5.91 -1.24 -15.42
C THR A 163 4.87 -1.88 -16.34
N ALA A 164 4.70 -1.32 -17.54
CA ALA A 164 3.98 -1.95 -18.64
C ALA A 164 4.83 -2.95 -19.44
N SER A 165 6.14 -3.01 -19.16
CA SER A 165 7.07 -3.94 -19.82
C SER A 165 7.42 -5.08 -18.85
N TRP A 166 6.58 -6.10 -18.83
CA TRP A 166 6.75 -7.30 -18.03
C TRP A 166 6.52 -8.56 -18.89
N ASP A 167 7.12 -9.67 -18.47
CA ASP A 167 7.09 -10.95 -19.17
C ASP A 167 5.81 -11.72 -18.83
N GLU A 168 5.03 -12.08 -19.85
CA GLU A 168 3.72 -12.72 -19.66
C GLU A 168 3.78 -14.11 -19.02
N ALA A 169 4.95 -14.78 -19.02
CA ALA A 169 5.11 -16.13 -18.49
C ALA A 169 5.54 -16.15 -17.02
N SER A 170 6.39 -15.20 -16.63
CA SER A 170 6.94 -15.11 -15.26
C SER A 170 6.26 -14.04 -14.41
N GLY A 171 5.68 -13.02 -15.04
CA GLY A 171 5.22 -11.77 -14.41
C GLY A 171 6.35 -10.78 -14.09
N ASP A 172 7.61 -11.13 -14.40
CA ASP A 172 8.77 -10.31 -14.03
C ASP A 172 8.93 -9.08 -14.95
N PRO A 173 9.45 -7.96 -14.43
CA PRO A 173 9.72 -6.79 -15.27
C PRO A 173 10.81 -7.11 -16.30
N ILE A 174 10.56 -6.77 -17.58
CA ILE A 174 11.56 -6.82 -18.66
C ILE A 174 12.34 -5.50 -18.67
N VAL A 175 11.63 -4.37 -18.57
CA VAL A 175 12.20 -3.04 -18.40
C VAL A 175 11.40 -2.31 -17.33
N THR A 176 12.08 -1.81 -16.31
CA THR A 176 11.43 -1.08 -15.21
C THR A 176 11.04 0.34 -15.63
N CYS A 177 10.08 0.93 -14.92
CA CYS A 177 9.74 2.35 -15.07
C CYS A 177 10.94 3.27 -14.77
N GLY A 178 11.78 2.92 -13.79
CA GLY A 178 13.01 3.66 -13.47
C GLY A 178 14.05 3.63 -14.61
N GLU A 179 14.11 2.55 -15.37
CA GLU A 179 15.00 2.44 -16.55
C GLU A 179 14.45 3.17 -17.76
N ASN A 180 13.13 3.10 -17.99
CA ASN A 180 12.47 3.82 -19.07
C ASN A 180 11.14 4.43 -18.59
N PRO A 181 11.09 5.78 -18.43
CA PRO A 181 9.87 6.48 -18.03
C PRO A 181 8.67 6.25 -18.94
N ASP A 182 8.92 5.88 -20.20
CA ASP A 182 7.84 5.54 -21.10
C ASP A 182 7.02 4.37 -20.56
N PHE A 183 7.56 3.46 -19.75
CA PHE A 183 6.84 2.29 -19.22
C PHE A 183 6.19 2.49 -17.84
N CYS A 184 6.32 3.68 -17.26
CA CYS A 184 5.63 4.04 -16.02
C CYS A 184 4.11 4.20 -16.23
N PRO A 185 3.30 4.04 -15.17
CA PRO A 185 1.89 4.43 -15.18
C PRO A 185 1.69 5.85 -15.72
N ASP A 186 0.86 5.98 -16.75
CA ASP A 186 0.51 7.27 -17.34
C ASP A 186 -0.67 7.94 -16.59
N GLU A 187 -0.76 9.26 -16.71
CA GLU A 187 -1.78 10.06 -16.02
C GLU A 187 -3.21 9.67 -16.44
N GLU A 188 -3.43 9.29 -17.71
CA GLU A 188 -4.76 8.87 -18.19
C GLU A 188 -5.22 7.61 -17.45
N THR A 189 -4.34 6.62 -17.32
CA THR A 189 -4.60 5.38 -16.58
C THR A 189 -4.76 5.65 -15.08
N LEU A 190 -3.98 6.55 -14.48
CA LEU A 190 -4.12 6.85 -13.04
C LEU A 190 -5.41 7.63 -12.70
N ARG A 191 -5.98 8.34 -13.67
CA ARG A 191 -7.29 9.01 -13.50
C ARG A 191 -8.47 8.04 -13.53
N ASP A 192 -8.32 6.92 -14.22
CA ASP A 192 -9.27 5.81 -14.24
C ASP A 192 -8.54 4.53 -14.66
N MET A 193 -8.19 3.71 -13.65
CA MET A 193 -7.39 2.50 -13.87
C MET A 193 -8.08 1.44 -14.72
N ARG A 194 -9.41 1.50 -14.85
CA ARG A 194 -10.27 0.52 -15.52
C ARG A 194 -10.30 -0.89 -14.95
N THR A 195 -9.17 -1.37 -14.43
CA THR A 195 -8.99 -2.71 -13.86
C THR A 195 -8.13 -2.64 -12.61
N ILE A 196 -8.31 -3.61 -11.72
CA ILE A 196 -7.35 -3.91 -10.67
C ILE A 196 -7.36 -5.42 -10.40
N SER A 197 -6.17 -6.01 -10.28
CA SER A 197 -6.01 -7.44 -10.04
C SER A 197 -4.86 -7.73 -9.10
N ILE A 198 -5.06 -8.65 -8.17
CA ILE A 198 -4.03 -9.24 -7.31
C ILE A 198 -3.71 -10.63 -7.85
N TRP A 199 -2.42 -10.93 -8.00
CA TRP A 199 -1.93 -12.16 -8.61
C TRP A 199 -1.11 -12.97 -7.61
N GLY A 200 -1.17 -14.29 -7.78
CA GLY A 200 -0.08 -15.20 -7.44
C GLY A 200 0.52 -15.75 -8.73
N GLU A 201 1.79 -15.49 -9.02
CA GLU A 201 2.45 -15.83 -10.27
C GLU A 201 3.97 -15.93 -10.09
N GLY A 202 4.68 -16.58 -10.99
CA GLY A 202 6.16 -16.63 -11.02
C GLY A 202 6.80 -17.54 -9.96
N VAL A 203 6.07 -17.90 -8.91
CA VAL A 203 6.49 -18.84 -7.86
C VAL A 203 5.38 -19.85 -7.58
N ALA A 204 5.71 -21.14 -7.68
CA ALA A 204 4.77 -22.20 -7.32
C ALA A 204 4.64 -22.31 -5.79
N GLY A 205 3.41 -22.51 -5.32
CA GLY A 205 3.13 -22.57 -3.89
C GLY A 205 1.67 -22.29 -3.58
N ASN A 206 1.31 -22.53 -2.32
CA ASN A 206 0.01 -22.11 -1.78
C ASN A 206 0.10 -20.67 -1.32
N GLU A 207 -1.03 -19.98 -1.42
CA GLU A 207 -1.19 -18.64 -0.89
C GLU A 207 -2.60 -18.48 -0.30
N THR A 208 -2.69 -17.74 0.80
CA THR A 208 -3.95 -17.26 1.37
C THR A 208 -3.73 -15.83 1.84
N LEU A 209 -4.29 -14.89 1.07
CA LEU A 209 -4.23 -13.46 1.30
C LEU A 209 -5.59 -12.93 1.80
N TYR A 210 -5.54 -12.28 2.95
CA TYR A 210 -6.64 -11.53 3.54
C TYR A 210 -6.50 -10.06 3.15
N ILE A 211 -7.56 -9.48 2.58
CA ILE A 211 -7.56 -8.12 2.06
C ILE A 211 -8.73 -7.34 2.67
N GLU A 212 -8.42 -6.25 3.36
CA GLU A 212 -9.40 -5.36 4.00
C GLU A 212 -9.75 -4.19 3.07
N SER A 213 -8.73 -3.56 2.46
CA SER A 213 -8.93 -2.41 1.57
C SER A 213 -7.76 -2.16 0.61
N ILE A 214 -8.08 -1.47 -0.49
CA ILE A 214 -7.13 -0.96 -1.48
C ILE A 214 -7.41 0.54 -1.68
N GLY A 215 -6.37 1.36 -1.79
CA GLY A 215 -6.54 2.79 -2.07
C GLY A 215 -5.27 3.47 -2.58
N GLY A 216 -5.42 4.65 -3.19
CA GLY A 216 -4.32 5.57 -3.44
C GLY A 216 -3.85 6.21 -2.13
N THR A 217 -2.55 6.43 -1.98
CA THR A 217 -1.97 7.05 -0.78
C THR A 217 -0.87 8.05 -1.12
N ARG A 218 -0.52 8.90 -0.14
CA ARG A 218 0.44 10.00 -0.30
C ARG A 218 0.03 10.91 -1.46
N CYS A 219 -1.22 11.33 -1.47
CA CYS A 219 -1.82 12.12 -2.54
C CYS A 219 -1.61 13.63 -2.37
N ASP A 220 -0.90 14.05 -1.33
CA ASP A 220 -0.49 15.43 -1.10
C ASP A 220 0.97 15.66 -1.53
N GLU A 221 1.22 16.78 -2.21
CA GLU A 221 2.54 17.18 -2.72
C GLU A 221 3.63 17.31 -1.61
N SER A 222 3.23 17.46 -0.34
CA SER A 222 4.17 17.55 0.79
C SER A 222 4.82 16.21 1.15
N ASP A 223 4.16 15.09 0.85
CA ASP A 223 4.62 13.75 1.25
C ASP A 223 5.67 13.21 0.27
N LYS A 224 5.62 13.64 -0.99
CA LYS A 224 6.63 13.32 -2.03
C LYS A 224 8.03 13.85 -1.68
N ASN A 225 8.14 14.94 -0.92
CA ASN A 225 9.41 15.55 -0.52
C ASN A 225 10.01 14.94 0.78
N GLN A 226 9.20 14.32 1.64
CA GLN A 226 9.68 13.76 2.90
C GLN A 226 10.47 12.45 2.70
N ASP A 227 10.17 11.69 1.64
CA ASP A 227 10.94 10.48 1.28
C ASP A 227 12.32 10.82 0.71
N LEU A 228 12.46 11.96 0.02
CA LEU A 228 13.76 12.44 -0.44
C LEU A 228 14.62 12.86 0.76
N GLU A 229 14.04 13.57 1.74
CA GLU A 229 14.76 13.96 2.96
C GLU A 229 15.11 12.76 3.85
N SER A 230 14.23 11.76 3.97
CA SER A 230 14.50 10.55 4.77
C SER A 230 15.57 9.66 4.12
N THR A 231 15.58 9.54 2.79
CA THR A 231 16.61 8.82 2.03
C THR A 231 17.96 9.51 2.12
N ILE A 232 18.00 10.84 2.03
CA ILE A 232 19.23 11.63 2.20
C ILE A 232 19.76 11.52 3.64
N MET A 233 18.89 11.51 4.65
CA MET A 233 19.29 11.35 6.05
C MET A 233 19.79 9.93 6.37
N SER A 234 19.26 8.89 5.72
CA SER A 234 19.76 7.52 5.81
C SER A 234 21.13 7.38 5.15
N ALA A 235 21.31 7.95 3.95
CA ALA A 235 22.57 7.92 3.22
C ALA A 235 23.68 8.80 3.83
N ALA A 236 23.32 9.77 4.69
CA ALA A 236 24.27 10.62 5.41
C ALA A 236 24.67 10.06 6.79
N ALA A 237 24.06 8.94 7.21
CA ALA A 237 24.33 8.28 8.49
C ALA A 237 25.32 7.10 8.39
N ASP A 238 25.79 6.77 7.18
CA ASP A 238 26.85 5.78 6.89
C ASP A 238 28.20 6.43 6.52
#